data_AF-A0A6C0J2W1-F1
#
_entry.id   AF-A0A6C0J2W1-F1
#
_cell.length_a   1.000
_cell.length_b   1.000
_cell.length_c   1.000
_cell.angle_alpha   90.00
_cell.angle_beta   90.00
_cell.angle_gamma   90.00
#
_symmetry.space_group_name_H-M   'P 1'
#
loop_
_entity.id
_entity.type
_entity.pdbx_description
1 polymer ?
#
loop_
_entity_poly.entity_id
_entity_poly.type
_entity_poly.pdbx_seq_one_letter_code
_entity_poly.pdbx_strand_id
1 'polypeptide(L)'
;MTNKNKFTKIVIDNIKNIINEHLPDLVEESCNEFIYDMIDEEANERVNKKLDEVSKVHGIPLDLLLRGADDVTICKGTKIKDGVTHRCSFKAVDSGYCKFHKVQGDKIKKRDLSSVNSHTHGPEQMFVRGCPACESKNKLIDLCPYIK
;
A
#
# COMPACT_ATOMS: atom_id res chain seq x y z
N MET A 1 -61.67 -19.50 -20.28
CA MET A 1 -60.21 -19.50 -20.07
C MET A 1 -59.83 -20.75 -19.30
N THR A 2 -58.95 -21.61 -19.85
CA THR A 2 -58.57 -22.90 -19.25
C THR A 2 -57.66 -22.72 -18.02
N ASN A 3 -57.77 -23.59 -17.01
CA ASN A 3 -56.97 -23.51 -15.77
C ASN A 3 -55.45 -23.44 -16.00
N LYS A 4 -54.95 -24.04 -17.10
CA LYS A 4 -53.57 -23.88 -17.55
C LYS A 4 -53.16 -22.40 -17.71
N ASN A 5 -53.98 -21.56 -18.33
CA ASN A 5 -53.67 -20.14 -18.53
C ASN A 5 -53.60 -19.33 -17.22
N LYS A 6 -54.34 -19.73 -16.18
CA LYS A 6 -54.24 -19.09 -14.86
C LYS A 6 -52.93 -19.45 -14.17
N PHE A 7 -52.53 -20.72 -14.23
CA PHE A 7 -51.29 -21.19 -13.63
C PHE A 7 -50.07 -20.55 -14.29
N THR A 8 -50.04 -20.49 -15.63
CA THR A 8 -48.95 -19.83 -16.36
C THR A 8 -48.84 -18.36 -16.00
N LYS A 9 -49.97 -17.66 -15.84
CA LYS A 9 -49.97 -16.24 -15.44
C LYS A 9 -49.37 -16.04 -14.04
N ILE A 10 -49.76 -16.87 -13.07
CA ILE A 10 -49.21 -16.83 -11.70
C ILE A 10 -47.69 -17.05 -11.71
N VAL A 11 -47.21 -18.02 -12.50
CA VAL A 11 -45.77 -18.29 -12.62
C VAL A 11 -45.04 -17.09 -13.22
N ILE A 12 -45.57 -16.51 -14.32
CA ILE A 12 -44.97 -15.35 -14.96
C ILE A 12 -44.92 -14.14 -14.01
N ASP A 13 -46.00 -13.87 -13.28
CA ASP A 13 -46.07 -12.71 -12.38
C ASP A 13 -45.10 -12.87 -11.19
N ASN A 14 -44.98 -14.08 -10.63
CA ASN A 14 -43.98 -14.36 -9.59
C ASN A 14 -42.53 -14.23 -10.10
N ILE A 15 -42.24 -14.75 -11.31
CA ILE A 15 -40.91 -14.59 -11.91
C ILE A 15 -40.59 -13.11 -12.13
N LYS A 16 -41.55 -12.33 -12.63
CA LYS A 16 -41.37 -10.88 -12.82
C LYS A 16 -41.07 -10.17 -11.50
N ASN A 17 -41.78 -10.51 -10.43
CA ASN A 17 -41.54 -9.92 -9.11
C ASN A 17 -40.13 -10.24 -8.60
N ILE A 18 -39.71 -11.50 -8.67
CA ILE A 18 -38.35 -11.91 -8.26
C ILE A 18 -37.29 -11.17 -9.08
N ILE A 19 -37.46 -11.06 -10.39
CA ILE A 19 -36.53 -10.35 -11.26
C ILE A 19 -36.49 -8.86 -10.89
N ASN A 20 -37.64 -8.21 -10.72
CA ASN A 20 -37.70 -6.79 -10.40
C ASN A 20 -37.14 -6.48 -9.00
N GLU A 21 -37.27 -7.39 -8.05
CA GLU A 21 -36.78 -7.22 -6.68
C GLU A 21 -35.27 -7.46 -6.57
N HIS A 22 -34.72 -8.46 -7.25
CA HIS A 22 -33.33 -8.89 -7.03
C HIS A 22 -32.34 -8.55 -8.15
N LEU A 23 -32.81 -8.41 -9.40
CA LEU A 23 -31.92 -8.12 -10.52
C LEU A 23 -31.24 -6.74 -10.40
N PRO A 24 -31.92 -5.66 -9.95
CA PRO A 24 -31.28 -4.35 -9.83
C PRO A 24 -30.06 -4.38 -8.90
N ASP A 25 -30.20 -4.96 -7.70
CA ASP A 25 -29.13 -5.03 -6.71
C ASP A 25 -27.95 -5.86 -7.22
N LEU A 26 -28.22 -7.01 -7.86
CA LEU A 26 -27.17 -7.87 -8.42
C LEU A 26 -26.40 -7.18 -9.56
N VAL A 27 -27.11 -6.43 -10.40
CA VAL A 27 -26.51 -5.64 -11.49
C VAL A 27 -25.70 -4.49 -10.90
N GLU A 28 -26.22 -3.79 -9.90
CA GLU A 28 -25.52 -2.70 -9.23
C GLU A 28 -24.22 -3.20 -8.57
N GLU A 29 -24.26 -4.29 -7.82
CA GLU A 29 -23.08 -4.91 -7.21
C GLU A 29 -22.04 -5.30 -8.26
N SER A 30 -22.46 -6.00 -9.32
CA SER A 30 -21.56 -6.43 -10.40
C SER A 30 -20.96 -5.23 -11.17
N CYS A 31 -21.75 -4.19 -11.41
CA CYS A 31 -21.28 -2.98 -12.07
C CYS A 31 -20.30 -2.21 -11.18
N ASN A 32 -20.58 -2.11 -9.88
CA ASN A 32 -19.71 -1.45 -8.93
C ASN A 32 -18.36 -2.17 -8.85
N GLU A 33 -18.34 -3.50 -8.69
CA GLU A 33 -17.10 -4.29 -8.69
C GLU A 33 -16.28 -4.04 -9.96
N PHE A 34 -16.92 -4.10 -11.13
CA PHE A 34 -16.25 -3.84 -12.40
C PHE A 34 -15.68 -2.43 -12.51
N ILE A 35 -16.44 -1.41 -12.09
CA ILE A 35 -15.99 -0.01 -12.11
C ILE A 35 -14.81 0.19 -11.14
N TYR A 36 -14.87 -0.39 -9.95
CA TYR A 36 -13.78 -0.30 -8.98
C TYR A 36 -12.51 -0.95 -9.51
N ASP A 37 -12.59 -2.14 -10.08
CA ASP A 37 -11.43 -2.82 -10.67
C ASP A 37 -10.82 -1.98 -11.82
N MET A 38 -11.65 -1.41 -12.70
CA MET A 38 -11.16 -0.53 -13.78
C MET A 38 -10.46 0.73 -13.24
N ILE A 39 -11.06 1.39 -12.24
CA ILE A 39 -10.48 2.59 -11.62
C ILE A 39 -9.15 2.24 -10.95
N ASP A 40 -9.09 1.13 -10.23
CA ASP A 40 -7.89 0.67 -9.56
C ASP A 40 -6.77 0.38 -10.58
N GLU A 41 -7.06 -0.31 -11.68
CA GLU A 41 -6.08 -0.58 -12.73
C GLU A 41 -5.53 0.71 -13.33
N GLU A 42 -6.39 1.62 -13.79
CA GLU A 42 -6.00 2.89 -14.40
C GLU A 42 -5.23 3.79 -13.42
N ALA A 43 -5.70 3.90 -12.18
CA ALA A 43 -5.03 4.69 -11.14
C ALA A 43 -3.63 4.14 -10.85
N ASN A 44 -3.51 2.81 -10.76
CA ASN A 44 -2.23 2.16 -10.54
C ASN A 44 -1.26 2.36 -11.70
N GLU A 45 -1.71 2.27 -12.95
CA GLU A 45 -0.87 2.55 -14.12
C GLU A 45 -0.36 3.99 -14.12
N ARG A 46 -1.23 4.97 -13.86
CA ARG A 46 -0.85 6.39 -13.80
C ARG A 46 0.14 6.67 -12.68
N VAL A 47 -0.10 6.13 -11.48
CA VAL A 47 0.81 6.28 -10.35
C VAL A 47 2.16 5.63 -10.67
N ASN A 48 2.17 4.43 -11.25
CA ASN A 48 3.40 3.74 -11.64
C ASN A 48 4.24 4.54 -12.62
N LYS A 49 3.59 5.06 -13.67
CA LYS A 49 4.27 5.91 -14.65
C LYS A 49 4.85 7.15 -14.00
N LYS A 50 4.09 7.83 -13.14
CA LYS A 50 4.56 9.05 -12.47
C LYS A 50 5.71 8.79 -11.52
N LEU A 51 5.67 7.69 -10.76
CA LEU A 51 6.74 7.30 -9.84
C LEU A 51 8.02 6.90 -10.59
N ASP A 52 7.90 6.22 -11.73
CA ASP A 52 9.02 5.90 -12.61
C ASP A 52 9.65 7.17 -13.22
N GLU A 53 8.83 8.12 -13.68
CA GLU A 53 9.29 9.44 -14.12
C GLU A 53 10.06 10.18 -13.01
N VAL A 54 9.49 10.25 -11.81
CA VAL A 54 10.14 10.90 -10.65
C VAL A 54 11.45 10.21 -10.29
N SER A 55 11.47 8.87 -10.30
CA SER A 55 12.69 8.09 -10.02
C SER A 55 13.80 8.41 -11.02
N LYS A 56 13.48 8.46 -12.32
CA LYS A 56 14.44 8.75 -13.40
C LYS A 56 14.90 10.20 -13.41
N VAL A 57 13.99 11.16 -13.23
CA VAL A 57 14.31 12.59 -13.28
C VAL A 57 15.13 13.04 -12.06
N HIS A 58 14.79 12.52 -10.87
CA HIS A 58 15.39 12.99 -9.62
C HIS A 58 16.41 12.02 -9.03
N GLY A 59 16.63 10.85 -9.64
CA GLY A 59 17.55 9.83 -9.14
C GLY A 59 17.12 9.22 -7.81
N ILE A 60 15.84 9.32 -7.46
CA ILE A 60 15.31 8.79 -6.19
C ILE A 60 14.95 7.31 -6.40
N PRO A 61 15.47 6.38 -5.57
CA PRO A 61 15.07 4.98 -5.62
C PRO A 61 13.56 4.79 -5.52
N LEU A 62 13.00 3.99 -6.44
CA LEU A 62 11.56 3.77 -6.57
C LEU A 62 10.94 3.20 -5.28
N ASP A 63 11.69 2.36 -4.57
CA ASP A 63 11.30 1.75 -3.31
C ASP A 63 11.17 2.78 -2.16
N LEU A 64 11.95 3.86 -2.18
CA LEU A 64 11.79 5.00 -1.26
C LEU A 64 10.58 5.86 -1.59
N LEU A 65 10.27 6.05 -2.89
CA LEU A 65 9.06 6.77 -3.31
C LEU A 65 7.79 6.02 -2.89
N LEU A 66 7.79 4.69 -3.07
CA LEU A 66 6.67 3.82 -2.71
C LEU A 66 6.45 3.70 -1.19
N ARG A 67 7.46 3.98 -0.37
CA ARG A 67 7.33 4.01 1.09
C ARG A 67 6.30 5.04 1.57
N GLY A 68 6.26 6.21 0.92
CA GLY A 68 5.37 7.31 1.30
C GLY A 68 3.97 7.23 0.68
N ALA A 69 3.71 6.24 -0.19
CA ALA A 69 2.38 6.02 -0.74
C ALA A 69 1.55 5.24 0.27
N ASP A 70 0.64 5.90 0.98
CA ASP A 70 -0.34 5.24 1.83
C ASP A 70 -1.51 4.70 0.97
N ASP A 71 -2.23 3.68 1.47
CA ASP A 71 -3.42 3.08 0.83
C ASP A 71 -3.28 2.58 -0.61
N VAL A 72 -2.19 1.85 -0.89
CA VAL A 72 -2.00 1.18 -2.18
C VAL A 72 -2.54 -0.25 -2.15
N THR A 73 -3.51 -0.53 -3.03
CA THR A 73 -4.04 -1.88 -3.28
C THR A 73 -3.00 -2.79 -3.93
N ILE A 74 -1.96 -2.21 -4.54
CA ILE A 74 -0.82 -2.90 -5.15
C ILE A 74 0.43 -2.83 -4.28
N CYS A 75 1.15 -3.95 -4.24
CA CYS A 75 2.44 -4.10 -3.57
C CYS A 75 3.44 -2.96 -3.85
N LYS A 76 4.01 -2.41 -2.77
CA LYS A 76 5.11 -1.43 -2.74
C LYS A 76 6.48 -2.02 -3.06
N GLY A 77 6.59 -3.33 -3.11
CA GLY A 77 7.81 -4.05 -3.46
C GLY A 77 8.25 -3.82 -4.91
N THR A 78 9.53 -4.01 -5.16
CA THR A 78 10.15 -3.88 -6.48
C THR A 78 10.87 -5.16 -6.87
N LYS A 79 10.93 -5.45 -8.17
CA LYS A 79 11.70 -6.55 -8.74
C LYS A 79 12.72 -5.97 -9.71
N ILE A 80 13.92 -6.54 -9.73
CA ILE A 80 14.94 -6.18 -10.72
C ILE A 80 14.79 -7.15 -11.90
N LYS A 81 14.64 -6.60 -13.11
CA LYS A 81 14.65 -7.36 -14.36
C LYS A 81 15.56 -6.63 -15.34
N ASP A 82 16.53 -7.33 -15.92
CA ASP A 82 17.48 -6.77 -16.89
C ASP A 82 18.23 -5.53 -16.36
N GLY A 83 18.56 -5.53 -15.06
CA GLY A 83 19.21 -4.40 -14.38
C GLY A 83 18.30 -3.20 -14.09
N VAL A 84 17.03 -3.24 -14.52
CA VAL A 84 16.04 -2.19 -14.30
C VAL A 84 15.13 -2.57 -13.14
N THR A 85 14.86 -1.61 -12.25
CA THR A 85 13.93 -1.79 -11.13
C THR A 85 12.50 -1.56 -11.62
N HIS A 86 11.64 -2.55 -11.41
CA HIS A 86 10.21 -2.49 -11.75
C HIS A 86 9.36 -2.65 -10.50
N ARG A 87 8.20 -2.00 -10.45
CA ARG A 87 7.23 -2.24 -9.37
C ARG A 87 6.64 -3.65 -9.47
N CYS A 88 6.30 -4.22 -8.33
CA CYS A 88 5.47 -5.40 -8.24
C CYS A 88 4.02 -5.09 -8.67
N SER A 89 3.39 -6.00 -9.41
CA SER A 89 1.99 -5.89 -9.84
C SER A 89 1.02 -6.70 -8.97
N PHE A 90 1.50 -7.42 -7.95
CA PHE A 90 0.63 -8.20 -7.08
C PHE A 90 -0.12 -7.31 -6.09
N LYS A 91 -1.33 -7.72 -5.70
CA LYS A 91 -2.09 -7.07 -4.62
C LYS A 91 -1.28 -7.08 -3.30
N ALA A 92 -1.36 -5.97 -2.57
CA ALA A 92 -0.83 -5.87 -1.23
C ALA A 92 -1.69 -6.69 -0.26
N VAL A 93 -1.06 -7.46 0.62
CA VAL A 93 -1.75 -8.27 1.64
C VAL A 93 -1.27 -7.97 3.06
N ASP A 94 -0.11 -7.34 3.22
CA ASP A 94 0.48 -7.00 4.52
C ASP A 94 1.21 -5.66 4.42
N SER A 95 0.69 -4.63 5.10
CA SER A 95 1.34 -3.32 5.24
C SER A 95 1.76 -2.67 3.90
N GLY A 96 0.97 -2.88 2.85
CA GLY A 96 1.27 -2.40 1.49
C GLY A 96 2.20 -3.30 0.67
N TYR A 97 2.53 -4.51 1.12
CA TYR A 97 3.39 -5.48 0.40
C TYR A 97 2.65 -6.79 0.11
N CYS A 98 3.03 -7.47 -0.98
CA CYS A 98 2.58 -8.83 -1.26
C CYS A 98 3.41 -9.85 -0.46
N LYS A 99 2.94 -11.11 -0.40
CA LYS A 99 3.63 -12.21 0.30
C LYS A 99 5.10 -12.41 -0.13
N PHE A 100 5.46 -12.03 -1.35
CA PHE A 100 6.82 -12.17 -1.89
C PHE A 100 7.74 -11.00 -1.51
N HIS A 101 7.18 -9.84 -1.19
CA HIS A 101 7.95 -8.61 -0.90
C HIS A 101 7.84 -8.14 0.54
N LYS A 102 7.31 -8.97 1.45
CA LYS A 102 7.28 -8.67 2.89
C LYS A 102 8.65 -8.28 3.44
N VAL A 103 9.69 -9.04 3.06
CA VAL A 103 11.08 -8.78 3.47
C VAL A 103 11.60 -7.42 2.96
N GLN A 104 11.17 -6.96 1.78
CA GLN A 104 11.52 -5.62 1.31
C GLN A 104 10.86 -4.55 2.18
N GLY A 105 9.59 -4.75 2.54
CA GLY A 105 8.89 -3.85 3.45
C GLY A 105 9.56 -3.71 4.82
N ASP A 106 10.00 -4.83 5.40
CA ASP A 106 10.70 -4.80 6.69
C ASP A 106 12.04 -4.05 6.63
N LYS A 107 12.75 -4.07 5.48
CA LYS A 107 14.00 -3.33 5.29
C LYS A 107 13.79 -1.82 5.11
N ILE A 108 12.68 -1.42 4.50
CA ILE A 108 12.40 -0.03 4.09
C ILE A 108 11.57 0.72 5.15
N LYS A 109 11.08 0.03 6.19
CA LYS A 109 10.32 0.63 7.30
C LYS A 109 11.01 1.89 7.83
N LYS A 110 10.18 2.93 8.06
CA LYS A 110 10.58 4.17 8.71
C LYS A 110 11.25 3.76 10.04
N ARG A 111 12.53 4.11 10.22
CA ARG A 111 13.20 3.85 11.50
C ARG A 111 12.49 4.68 12.55
N ASP A 112 11.86 4.03 13.51
CA ASP A 112 11.51 4.68 14.76
C ASP A 112 12.81 4.94 15.51
N LEU A 113 13.32 6.15 15.37
CA LEU A 113 14.36 6.64 16.26
C LEU A 113 13.68 6.88 17.60
N SER A 114 13.79 5.89 18.50
CA SER A 114 13.45 6.08 19.91
C SER A 114 14.45 7.08 20.50
N SER A 115 14.15 8.36 20.36
CA SER A 115 14.85 9.42 21.05
C SER A 115 14.40 9.39 22.51
N VAL A 116 15.10 8.62 23.33
CA VAL A 116 15.01 8.75 24.78
C VAL A 116 16.03 9.81 25.17
N ASN A 117 15.55 10.99 25.59
CA ASN A 117 16.44 11.99 26.14
C ASN A 117 16.97 11.49 27.48
N SER A 118 18.20 10.97 27.45
CA SER A 118 18.91 10.46 28.62
C SER A 118 19.83 11.53 29.26
N HIS A 119 19.90 12.72 28.67
CA HIS A 119 20.58 13.86 29.26
C HIS A 119 19.69 14.49 30.34
N THR A 120 20.32 14.83 31.47
CA THR A 120 19.66 15.51 32.59
C THR A 120 19.98 17.00 32.63
N HIS A 121 20.45 17.56 31.51
CA HIS A 121 20.85 18.95 31.34
C HIS A 121 20.45 19.46 29.96
N GLY A 122 20.41 20.78 29.79
CA GLY A 122 20.06 21.42 28.52
C GLY A 122 21.22 21.48 27.52
N PRO A 123 20.95 21.94 26.28
CA PRO A 123 21.92 22.01 25.19
C PRO A 123 23.01 23.07 25.39
N GLU A 124 22.85 23.98 26.36
CA GLU A 124 23.85 24.97 26.75
C GLU A 124 25.13 24.36 27.34
N GLN A 125 25.10 23.09 27.76
CA GLN A 125 26.23 22.35 28.31
C GLN A 125 26.52 21.09 27.49
N MET A 126 27.72 20.99 26.91
CA MET A 126 28.10 19.88 26.01
C MET A 126 28.41 18.57 26.76
N PHE A 127 29.16 18.63 27.86
CA PHE A 127 29.51 17.46 28.68
C PHE A 127 29.39 17.83 30.16
N VAL A 128 28.55 17.10 30.90
CA VAL A 128 28.35 17.29 32.34
C VAL A 128 28.81 16.02 33.07
N ARG A 129 29.84 16.13 33.91
CA ARG A 129 30.26 15.03 34.79
C ARG A 129 29.10 14.65 35.72
N GLY A 130 28.86 13.36 35.88
CA GLY A 130 27.72 12.80 36.60
C GLY A 130 26.42 12.73 35.79
N CYS A 131 26.38 13.24 34.55
CA CYS A 131 25.25 12.99 33.65
C CYS A 131 25.36 11.56 33.09
N PRO A 132 24.36 10.69 33.29
CA PRO A 132 24.39 9.30 32.84
C PRO A 132 24.63 9.15 31.33
N ALA A 133 24.06 10.06 30.52
CA ALA A 133 24.22 10.03 29.08
C ALA A 133 25.62 10.49 28.63
N CYS A 134 26.18 11.55 29.21
CA CYS A 134 27.51 12.05 28.86
C CYS A 134 28.63 11.07 29.22
N GLU A 135 28.49 10.35 30.33
CA GLU A 135 29.50 9.38 30.80
C GLU A 135 29.39 8.01 30.14
N SER A 136 28.33 7.76 29.36
CA SER A 136 28.17 6.52 28.61
C SER A 136 29.25 6.40 27.52
N LYS A 137 30.19 5.46 27.72
CA LYS A 137 31.20 5.15 26.70
C LYS A 137 30.56 4.33 25.59
N ASN A 138 30.61 4.85 24.37
CA ASN A 138 30.27 4.20 23.09
C ASN A 138 28.78 4.09 22.75
N LYS A 139 28.27 5.06 21.99
CA LYS A 139 27.58 4.82 20.71
C LYS A 139 27.83 6.00 19.75
N LEU A 140 29.08 6.15 19.29
CA LEU A 140 29.33 6.91 18.07
C LEU A 140 28.42 6.31 16.98
N ILE A 141 27.60 7.15 16.35
CA ILE A 141 26.81 6.73 15.19
C ILE A 141 27.82 6.49 14.07
N ASP A 142 27.95 5.24 13.65
CA ASP A 142 28.76 4.89 12.49
C ASP A 142 28.06 5.46 11.24
N LEU A 143 28.61 6.53 10.68
CA LEU A 143 28.00 7.29 9.57
C LEU A 143 28.31 6.70 8.18
N CYS A 144 28.93 5.52 8.07
CA CYS A 144 29.33 4.98 6.76
C CYS A 144 29.12 3.47 6.61
N PRO A 145 28.12 3.05 5.80
CA PRO A 145 28.36 1.93 4.88
C PRO A 145 27.87 2.14 3.43
N TYR A 146 27.38 3.33 3.05
CA TYR A 146 26.71 3.53 1.75
C TYR A 146 27.44 4.47 0.77
N ILE A 147 28.77 4.35 0.67
CA ILE A 147 29.49 4.79 -0.53
C ILE A 147 30.16 3.55 -1.12
N LYS A 148 29.54 3.01 -2.17
CA LYS A 148 30.17 2.11 -3.13
C LYS A 148 30.19 2.80 -4.48
#